data_AF-A0A2V6EVU5-F1
#
_entry.id   AF-A0A2V6EVU5-F1
#
_cell.length_a   1.000
_cell.length_b   1.000
_cell.length_c   1.000
_cell.angle_alpha   90.00
_cell.angle_beta   90.00
_cell.angle_gamma   90.00
#
_symmetry.space_group_name_H-M   'P 1'
#
loop_
_entity.id
_entity.type
_entity.pdbx_description
1 polymer ?
#
loop_
_entity_poly.entity_id
_entity_poly.type
_entity_poly.pdbx_seq_one_letter_code
_entity_poly.pdbx_strand_id
1 'polypeptide(L)'
;MQKKHFENLVRPKVLVLVDESNVGSSVRTAGRGLDWLKLRDFLAGPNTGRELIEMVVYAGLPPAIPIWQEERDKKNKFMHWLRSNGFMVVTKDGSPAEEGHYKANIDVMMAIDAVELSVEMKPDVIILVTGDADFAYLAIKLRRHGIRVEVASVAANLGNTLRSAANAVIDLAPLFRTFELMKAQDASRPAQRPHRGKRPRFRAVQPRDGGDDA
;
A
#
# COMPACT_ATOMS: atom_id res chain seq x y z
N MET A 1 8.94 18.29 46.37
CA MET A 1 8.27 17.10 45.80
C MET A 1 7.34 17.57 44.69
N GLN A 2 7.87 17.77 43.47
CA GLN A 2 7.07 18.18 42.31
C GLN A 2 6.26 16.97 41.83
N LYS A 3 4.95 16.98 42.08
CA LYS A 3 4.02 16.09 41.40
C LYS A 3 4.06 16.44 39.92
N LYS A 4 4.72 15.61 39.12
CA LYS A 4 4.63 15.66 37.66
C LYS A 4 3.17 15.44 37.29
N HIS A 5 2.48 16.52 36.92
CA HIS A 5 1.29 16.45 36.09
C HIS A 5 1.72 15.85 34.75
N PHE A 6 1.62 14.52 34.62
CA PHE A 6 1.48 13.93 33.30
C PHE A 6 0.05 14.27 32.88
N GLU A 7 -0.09 15.36 32.13
CA GLU A 7 -1.28 15.59 31.33
C GLU A 7 -1.55 14.31 30.54
N ASN A 8 -2.82 13.89 30.51
CA ASN A 8 -3.32 12.91 29.55
C ASN A 8 -3.12 13.50 28.15
N LEU A 9 -1.90 13.40 27.61
CA LEU A 9 -1.62 13.70 26.22
C LEU A 9 -2.34 12.64 25.41
N VAL A 10 -3.50 13.02 24.86
CA VAL A 10 -4.26 12.18 23.94
C VAL A 10 -3.33 11.84 22.78
N ARG A 11 -3.01 10.56 22.63
CA ARG A 11 -2.17 10.07 21.54
C ARG A 11 -2.99 10.12 20.25
N PRO A 12 -2.46 10.67 19.14
CA PRO A 12 -3.15 10.62 17.87
C PRO A 12 -3.43 9.18 17.47
N LYS A 13 -4.69 8.87 17.19
CA LYS A 13 -5.10 7.56 16.70
C LYS A 13 -4.71 7.42 15.24
N VAL A 14 -4.00 6.35 14.90
CA VAL A 14 -3.48 6.11 13.56
C VAL A 14 -4.09 4.85 12.95
N LEU A 15 -4.55 4.97 11.72
CA LEU A 15 -4.92 3.84 10.86
C LEU A 15 -3.85 3.71 9.77
N VAL A 16 -3.32 2.49 9.58
CA VAL A 16 -2.31 2.23 8.55
C VAL A 16 -2.89 1.31 7.48
N LEU A 17 -2.81 1.74 6.23
CA LEU A 17 -3.31 0.99 5.08
C LEU A 17 -2.12 0.65 4.19
N VAL A 18 -1.86 -0.64 3.98
CA VAL A 18 -0.65 -1.13 3.32
C VAL A 18 -0.97 -1.80 1.99
N ASP A 19 -0.36 -1.29 0.92
CA ASP A 19 -0.25 -2.02 -0.35
C ASP A 19 0.94 -2.98 -0.26
N GLU A 20 0.64 -4.27 -0.08
CA GLU A 20 1.66 -5.31 0.09
C GLU A 20 2.60 -5.43 -1.12
N SER A 21 2.06 -5.24 -2.33
CA SER A 21 2.83 -5.39 -3.55
C SER A 21 3.80 -4.22 -3.74
N ASN A 22 3.39 -3.01 -3.38
CA ASN A 22 4.24 -1.82 -3.46
C ASN A 22 5.37 -1.83 -2.42
N VAL A 23 5.07 -2.15 -1.15
CA VAL A 23 6.10 -2.25 -0.10
C VAL A 23 7.04 -3.42 -0.37
N GLY A 24 6.50 -4.58 -0.76
CA GLY A 24 7.28 -5.77 -1.08
C GLY A 24 8.22 -5.56 -2.27
N SER A 25 7.79 -4.80 -3.28
CA SER A 25 8.66 -4.46 -4.42
C SER A 25 9.76 -3.48 -4.02
N SER A 26 9.43 -2.46 -3.22
CA SER A 26 10.38 -1.44 -2.77
C SER A 26 11.52 -2.03 -1.92
N VAL A 27 11.20 -2.95 -1.00
CA VAL A 27 12.20 -3.60 -0.14
C VAL A 27 13.05 -4.63 -0.91
N ARG A 28 12.46 -5.34 -1.88
CA ARG A 28 13.20 -6.22 -2.80
C ARG A 28 14.22 -5.45 -3.63
N THR A 29 13.85 -4.28 -4.16
CA THR A 29 14.80 -3.40 -4.88
C THR A 29 15.97 -2.96 -3.98
N ALA A 30 15.76 -2.86 -2.66
CA ALA A 30 16.81 -2.60 -1.70
C ALA A 30 17.67 -3.83 -1.34
N GLY A 31 17.38 -5.02 -1.90
CA GLY A 31 18.10 -6.28 -1.62
C GLY A 31 17.81 -6.87 -0.25
N ARG A 32 16.65 -6.55 0.34
CA ARG A 32 16.31 -6.88 1.73
C ARG A 32 15.05 -7.74 1.81
N GLY A 33 14.94 -8.54 2.87
CA GLY A 33 13.71 -9.23 3.25
C GLY A 33 12.77 -8.29 4.01
N LEU A 34 11.46 -8.34 3.74
CA LEU A 34 10.49 -7.49 4.45
C LEU A 34 10.24 -7.98 5.87
N ASP A 35 10.54 -7.15 6.86
CA ASP A 35 10.17 -7.38 8.26
C ASP A 35 8.91 -6.58 8.61
N TRP A 36 7.77 -7.27 8.64
CA TRP A 36 6.45 -6.66 8.87
C TRP A 36 6.28 -6.13 10.30
N LEU A 37 6.89 -6.77 11.28
CA LEU A 37 6.80 -6.35 12.67
C LEU A 37 7.59 -5.05 12.87
N LYS A 38 8.82 -4.97 12.34
CA LYS A 38 9.60 -3.73 12.35
C LYS A 38 8.91 -2.62 11.55
N LEU A 39 8.25 -2.93 10.43
CA LEU A 39 7.46 -1.94 9.69
C LEU A 39 6.33 -1.37 10.54
N ARG A 40 5.55 -2.23 11.20
CA ARG A 40 4.48 -1.80 12.12
C ARG A 40 5.04 -0.93 13.24
N ASP A 41 6.10 -1.39 13.89
CA ASP A 41 6.67 -0.68 15.05
C ASP A 41 7.30 0.66 14.66
N PHE A 42 7.88 0.75 13.46
CA PHE A 42 8.41 2.00 12.92
C PHE A 42 7.31 3.02 12.62
N LEU A 43 6.18 2.59 12.05
CA LEU A 43 5.08 3.48 11.64
C LEU A 43 4.14 3.85 12.78
N ALA A 44 3.90 2.92 13.70
CA ALA A 44 2.86 3.04 14.73
C ALA A 44 3.20 2.30 16.04
N GLY A 45 4.47 1.97 16.28
CA GLY A 45 4.89 1.33 17.53
C GLY A 45 4.85 2.29 18.73
N PRO A 46 5.12 1.78 19.95
CA PRO A 46 4.99 2.54 21.19
C PRO A 46 5.82 3.83 21.24
N ASN A 47 6.94 3.86 20.53
CA ASN A 47 7.87 5.00 20.50
C ASN A 47 7.44 6.13 19.56
N THR A 48 6.40 5.92 18.74
CA THR A 48 5.89 6.93 17.81
C THR A 48 5.01 7.97 18.48
N GLY A 49 4.56 7.72 19.71
CA GLY A 49 3.59 8.55 20.42
C GLY A 49 2.17 8.48 19.85
N ARG A 50 1.90 7.53 18.95
CA ARG A 50 0.59 7.29 18.31
C ARG A 50 -0.09 6.08 18.93
N GLU A 51 -1.40 6.02 18.80
CA GLU A 51 -2.20 4.84 19.16
C GLU A 51 -2.65 4.16 17.86
N LEU A 52 -2.12 2.97 17.58
CA LEU A 52 -2.54 2.19 16.42
C LEU A 52 -3.97 1.69 16.61
N ILE A 53 -4.90 2.15 15.77
CA ILE A 53 -6.25 1.57 15.70
C ILE A 53 -6.16 0.20 15.01
N GLU A 54 -5.61 0.18 13.80
CA GLU A 54 -5.48 -1.01 12.97
C GLU A 54 -4.39 -0.82 11.91
N MET A 55 -3.75 -1.91 11.50
CA MET A 55 -2.91 -1.98 10.31
C MET A 55 -3.50 -2.99 9.32
N VAL A 56 -4.11 -2.46 8.25
CA VAL A 56 -4.76 -3.26 7.21
C VAL A 56 -3.79 -3.50 6.06
N VAL A 57 -3.52 -4.76 5.76
CA VAL A 57 -2.65 -5.20 4.66
C VAL A 57 -3.53 -5.70 3.51
N TYR A 58 -3.41 -5.01 2.37
CA TYR A 58 -4.10 -5.35 1.14
C TYR A 58 -3.20 -6.14 0.21
N ALA A 59 -3.64 -7.35 -0.16
CA ALA A 59 -2.82 -8.27 -0.95
C ALA A 59 -3.59 -8.94 -2.09
N GLY A 60 -2.95 -8.99 -3.26
CA GLY A 60 -3.40 -9.78 -4.40
C GLY A 60 -2.97 -11.24 -4.28
N LEU A 61 -3.92 -12.17 -4.36
CA LEU A 61 -3.62 -13.60 -4.42
C LEU A 61 -3.44 -14.04 -5.88
N PRO A 62 -2.54 -15.01 -6.16
CA PRO A 62 -2.48 -15.65 -7.46
C PRO A 62 -3.85 -16.24 -7.85
N PRO A 63 -4.25 -16.25 -9.13
CA PRO A 63 -5.56 -16.73 -9.55
C PRO A 63 -5.85 -18.15 -9.03
N ALA A 64 -7.10 -18.44 -8.70
CA ALA A 64 -7.54 -19.74 -8.20
C ALA A 64 -7.68 -20.77 -9.34
N ILE A 65 -6.60 -21.02 -10.07
CA ILE A 65 -6.52 -22.00 -11.17
C ILE A 65 -5.27 -22.88 -11.03
N PRO A 66 -5.26 -24.12 -11.56
CA PRO A 66 -4.23 -25.11 -11.26
C PRO A 66 -2.79 -24.66 -11.50
N ILE A 67 -2.54 -23.87 -12.56
CA ILE A 67 -1.19 -23.38 -12.90
C ILE A 67 -0.57 -22.47 -11.82
N TRP A 68 -1.39 -21.89 -10.95
CA TRP A 68 -0.96 -20.96 -9.89
C TRP A 68 -1.06 -21.56 -8.49
N GLN A 69 -1.47 -22.83 -8.36
CA GLN A 69 -1.83 -23.42 -7.06
C GLN A 69 -0.67 -23.37 -6.06
N GLU A 70 0.54 -23.76 -6.48
CA GLU A 70 1.71 -23.76 -5.58
C GLU A 70 2.07 -22.35 -5.07
N GLU A 71 2.02 -21.35 -5.96
CA GLU A 71 2.26 -19.96 -5.58
C GLU A 71 1.15 -19.41 -4.67
N ARG A 72 -0.11 -19.77 -4.96
CA ARG A 72 -1.26 -19.41 -4.16
C ARG A 72 -1.17 -19.98 -2.75
N ASP A 73 -0.77 -21.24 -2.61
CA ASP A 73 -0.60 -21.88 -1.31
C ASP A 73 0.50 -21.22 -0.48
N LYS A 74 1.64 -20.88 -1.11
CA LYS A 74 2.72 -20.12 -0.46
C LYS A 74 2.24 -18.74 -0.01
N LYS A 75 1.51 -18.01 -0.87
CA LYS A 75 0.96 -16.69 -0.55
C LYS A 75 -0.07 -16.79 0.59
N ASN A 76 -0.95 -17.79 0.58
CA ASN A 76 -1.94 -18.03 1.63
C ASN A 76 -1.28 -18.32 2.98
N LYS A 77 -0.25 -19.17 3.03
CA LYS A 77 0.52 -19.41 4.27
C LYS A 77 1.08 -18.10 4.83
N PHE A 78 1.60 -17.24 3.97
CA PHE A 78 2.08 -15.91 4.37
C PHE A 78 0.93 -14.99 4.85
N MET A 79 -0.23 -14.99 4.19
CA MET A 79 -1.41 -14.25 4.67
C MET A 79 -1.90 -14.74 6.04
N HIS A 80 -1.87 -16.05 6.27
CA HIS A 80 -2.19 -16.63 7.58
C HIS A 80 -1.20 -16.17 8.64
N TRP A 81 0.11 -16.17 8.34
CA TRP A 81 1.13 -15.67 9.25
C TRP A 81 0.88 -14.20 9.63
N LEU A 82 0.54 -13.33 8.67
CA LEU A 82 0.19 -11.93 8.95
C LEU A 82 -0.99 -11.85 9.94
N ARG A 83 -2.08 -12.58 9.67
CA ARG A 83 -3.24 -12.60 10.57
C ARG A 83 -2.88 -13.07 11.99
N SER A 84 -2.08 -14.13 12.10
CA SER A 84 -1.61 -14.64 13.39
C SER A 84 -0.71 -13.66 14.16
N ASN A 85 -0.12 -12.67 13.48
CA ASN A 85 0.70 -11.63 14.10
C ASN A 85 -0.06 -10.31 14.33
N GLY A 86 -1.39 -10.33 14.21
CA GLY A 86 -2.26 -9.21 14.55
C GLY A 86 -2.41 -8.17 13.46
N PHE A 87 -2.13 -8.50 12.20
CA PHE A 87 -2.47 -7.66 11.06
C PHE A 87 -3.88 -7.98 10.57
N MET A 88 -4.70 -6.97 10.29
CA MET A 88 -5.90 -7.16 9.48
C MET A 88 -5.48 -7.39 8.02
N VAL A 89 -5.96 -8.45 7.39
CA VAL A 89 -5.53 -8.82 6.03
C VAL A 89 -6.73 -8.94 5.10
N VAL A 90 -6.77 -8.05 4.11
CA VAL A 90 -7.77 -8.02 3.04
C VAL A 90 -7.14 -8.56 1.77
N THR A 91 -7.77 -9.57 1.17
CA THR A 91 -7.26 -10.26 -0.02
C THR A 91 -8.21 -10.15 -1.19
N LYS A 92 -7.66 -10.03 -2.40
CA LYS A 92 -8.40 -10.12 -3.65
C LYS A 92 -7.78 -11.15 -4.57
N ASP A 93 -8.60 -12.00 -5.15
CA ASP A 93 -8.14 -12.94 -6.17
C ASP A 93 -7.71 -12.18 -7.43
N GLY A 94 -6.51 -12.52 -7.90
CA GLY A 94 -6.00 -12.04 -9.16
C GLY A 94 -6.74 -12.69 -10.33
N SER A 95 -6.81 -11.96 -11.44
CA SER A 95 -7.20 -12.49 -12.74
C SER A 95 -5.95 -12.78 -13.57
N PRO A 96 -5.93 -13.87 -14.36
CA PRO A 96 -4.86 -14.12 -15.31
C PRO A 96 -4.66 -12.92 -16.25
N ALA A 97 -3.41 -12.60 -16.52
CA ALA A 97 -3.00 -11.61 -17.51
C ALA A 97 -2.14 -12.28 -18.59
N GLU A 98 -1.74 -11.52 -19.60
CA GLU A 98 -0.83 -12.00 -20.65
C GLU A 98 0.49 -12.52 -20.05
N GLU A 99 1.12 -13.47 -20.75
CA GLU A 99 2.49 -13.94 -20.50
C GLU A 99 2.72 -14.55 -19.10
N GLY A 100 1.78 -15.33 -18.58
CA GLY A 100 1.98 -16.01 -17.29
C GLY A 100 2.10 -15.03 -16.13
N HIS A 101 1.42 -13.89 -16.21
CA HIS A 101 1.27 -12.95 -15.12
C HIS A 101 -0.17 -12.95 -14.60
N TYR A 102 -0.38 -12.33 -13.45
CA TYR A 102 -1.72 -12.08 -12.92
C TYR A 102 -1.84 -10.65 -12.41
N LYS A 103 -3.09 -10.18 -12.32
CA LYS A 103 -3.42 -8.84 -11.87
C LYS A 103 -4.55 -8.89 -10.85
N ALA A 104 -4.32 -8.33 -9.67
CA ALA A 104 -5.36 -8.11 -8.68
C ALA A 104 -5.57 -6.60 -8.51
N ASN A 105 -6.77 -6.09 -8.79
CA ASN A 105 -7.07 -4.66 -8.66
C ASN A 105 -7.29 -4.32 -7.18
N ILE A 106 -6.18 -4.22 -6.43
CA ILE A 106 -6.13 -3.93 -5.00
C ILE A 106 -6.38 -2.45 -4.73
N ASP A 107 -5.92 -1.56 -5.61
CA ASP A 107 -5.95 -0.11 -5.38
C ASP A 107 -7.37 0.42 -5.18
N VAL A 108 -8.32 -0.07 -5.97
CA VAL A 108 -9.74 0.31 -5.87
C VAL A 108 -10.34 -0.16 -4.54
N MET A 109 -10.03 -1.40 -4.13
CA MET A 109 -10.52 -1.96 -2.87
C MET A 109 -9.97 -1.18 -1.68
N MET A 110 -8.66 -0.95 -1.66
CA MET A 110 -8.00 -0.15 -0.64
C MET A 110 -8.56 1.28 -0.58
N ALA A 111 -8.86 1.91 -1.72
CA ALA A 111 -9.43 3.26 -1.75
C ALA A 111 -10.86 3.34 -1.20
N ILE A 112 -11.69 2.32 -1.46
CA ILE A 112 -13.06 2.24 -0.92
C ILE A 112 -12.98 2.06 0.60
N ASP A 113 -12.26 1.04 1.06
CA ASP A 113 -12.10 0.75 2.48
C ASP A 113 -11.48 1.93 3.24
N ALA A 114 -10.50 2.63 2.64
CA ALA A 114 -9.88 3.79 3.28
C ALA A 114 -10.91 4.86 3.65
N VAL A 115 -11.89 5.13 2.79
CA VAL A 115 -12.95 6.10 3.05
C VAL A 115 -13.93 5.57 4.09
N GLU A 116 -14.34 4.31 4.00
CA GLU A 116 -15.25 3.67 4.95
C GLU A 116 -14.66 3.63 6.36
N LEU A 117 -13.47 3.05 6.51
CA LEU A 117 -12.75 2.96 7.78
C LEU A 117 -12.46 4.35 8.37
N SER A 118 -12.25 5.37 7.52
CA SER A 118 -12.06 6.75 8.00
C SER A 118 -13.28 7.32 8.71
N VAL A 119 -14.49 6.92 8.29
CA VAL A 119 -15.75 7.36 8.89
C VAL A 119 -16.07 6.54 10.14
N GLU A 120 -15.86 5.23 10.08
CA GLU A 120 -16.18 4.32 11.18
C GLU A 120 -15.22 4.44 12.35
N MET A 121 -13.91 4.41 12.08
CA MET A 121 -12.88 4.39 13.10
C MET A 121 -12.46 5.80 13.56
N LYS A 122 -12.75 6.82 12.74
CA LYS A 122 -12.41 8.23 12.98
C LYS A 122 -10.95 8.41 13.41
N PRO A 123 -9.97 8.00 12.58
CA PRO A 123 -8.55 8.19 12.87
C PRO A 123 -8.18 9.67 12.80
N ASP A 124 -7.20 10.08 13.60
CA ASP A 124 -6.60 11.42 13.49
C ASP A 124 -5.58 11.44 12.34
N VAL A 125 -4.91 10.31 12.13
CA VAL A 125 -3.88 10.12 11.10
C VAL A 125 -4.17 8.86 10.29
N ILE A 126 -4.09 8.96 8.96
CA ILE A 126 -4.02 7.79 8.08
C ILE A 126 -2.63 7.74 7.43
N ILE A 127 -1.95 6.61 7.54
CA ILE A 127 -0.71 6.33 6.82
C ILE A 127 -1.04 5.43 5.63
N LEU A 128 -0.82 5.93 4.41
CA LEU A 128 -0.86 5.13 3.19
C LEU A 128 0.54 4.59 2.90
N VAL A 129 0.74 3.29 3.03
CA VAL A 129 2.02 2.63 2.71
C VAL A 129 2.01 2.20 1.26
N THR A 130 2.20 3.17 0.38
CA THR A 130 2.29 3.01 -1.08
C THR A 130 3.03 4.21 -1.68
N GLY A 131 3.74 3.97 -2.79
CA GLY A 131 4.31 5.02 -3.63
C GLY A 131 3.43 5.44 -4.81
N ASP A 132 2.28 4.79 -5.02
CA ASP A 132 1.51 4.96 -6.27
C ASP A 132 0.78 6.32 -6.35
N ALA A 133 1.06 7.04 -7.43
CA ALA A 133 0.49 8.33 -7.77
C ALA A 133 -1.05 8.33 -7.85
N ASP A 134 -1.67 7.19 -8.15
CA ASP A 134 -3.12 7.05 -8.31
C ASP A 134 -3.89 7.24 -6.99
N PHE A 135 -3.22 7.07 -5.83
CA PHE A 135 -3.80 7.36 -4.51
C PHE A 135 -3.83 8.86 -4.16
N ALA A 136 -3.31 9.75 -5.01
CA ALA A 136 -3.29 11.19 -4.75
C ALA A 136 -4.70 11.76 -4.47
N TYR A 137 -5.70 11.30 -5.23
CA TYR A 137 -7.08 11.76 -5.04
C TYR A 137 -7.69 11.25 -3.73
N LEU A 138 -7.37 10.00 -3.34
CA LEU A 138 -7.76 9.46 -2.03
C LEU A 138 -7.16 10.30 -0.89
N ALA A 139 -5.88 10.65 -0.96
CA ALA A 139 -5.22 11.48 0.05
C ALA A 139 -5.94 12.83 0.20
N ILE A 140 -6.30 13.49 -0.91
CA ILE A 140 -7.08 14.74 -0.88
C ILE A 140 -8.45 14.52 -0.23
N LYS A 141 -9.14 13.43 -0.58
CA LYS A 141 -10.46 13.11 -0.03
C LYS A 141 -10.41 12.90 1.48
N LEU A 142 -9.48 12.09 1.99
CA LEU A 142 -9.28 11.86 3.41
C LEU A 142 -8.95 13.16 4.16
N ARG A 143 -8.11 14.02 3.58
CA ARG A 143 -7.81 15.35 4.15
C ARG A 143 -9.04 16.25 4.26
N ARG A 144 -9.97 16.18 3.30
CA ARG A 144 -11.26 16.90 3.37
C ARG A 144 -12.17 16.37 4.49
N HIS A 145 -11.96 15.15 4.95
CA HIS A 145 -12.60 14.60 6.15
C HIS A 145 -11.91 15.03 7.46
N GLY A 146 -10.95 15.96 7.40
CA GLY A 146 -10.23 16.47 8.58
C GLY A 146 -9.08 15.58 9.04
N ILE A 147 -8.72 14.55 8.28
CA ILE A 147 -7.71 13.56 8.66
C ILE A 147 -6.35 14.00 8.15
N ARG A 148 -5.32 13.87 8.99
CA ARG A 148 -3.93 14.04 8.55
C ARG A 148 -3.51 12.81 7.75
N VAL A 149 -3.10 13.00 6.50
CA VAL A 149 -2.65 11.91 5.62
C VAL A 149 -1.13 11.94 5.50
N GLU A 150 -0.49 10.83 5.85
CA GLU A 150 0.94 10.61 5.66
C GLU A 150 1.14 9.49 4.64
N VAL A 151 2.19 9.58 3.82
CA VAL A 151 2.51 8.55 2.84
C VAL A 151 3.87 7.95 3.18
N ALA A 152 3.93 6.63 3.32
CA ALA A 152 5.14 5.90 3.63
C ALA A 152 5.64 5.16 2.38
N SER A 153 6.78 5.61 1.83
CA SER A 153 7.39 5.01 0.65
C SER A 153 8.87 5.38 0.58
N VAL A 154 9.62 4.70 -0.29
CA VAL A 154 10.98 5.13 -0.65
C VAL A 154 10.91 6.24 -1.68
N ALA A 155 11.82 7.22 -1.60
CA ALA A 155 11.80 8.39 -2.49
C ALA A 155 11.78 8.03 -3.98
N ALA A 156 12.47 6.95 -4.39
CA ALA A 156 12.54 6.50 -5.77
C ALA A 156 11.20 5.97 -6.33
N ASN A 157 10.29 5.51 -5.46
CA ASN A 157 9.02 4.88 -5.86
C ASN A 157 7.81 5.78 -5.57
N LEU A 158 8.01 6.94 -4.94
CA LEU A 158 6.93 7.86 -4.58
C LEU A 158 6.55 8.76 -5.75
N GLY A 159 5.32 8.65 -6.23
CA GLY A 159 4.74 9.53 -7.24
C GLY A 159 4.64 10.98 -6.77
N ASN A 160 5.06 11.92 -7.61
CA ASN A 160 5.05 13.35 -7.29
C ASN A 160 3.66 13.89 -6.92
N THR A 161 2.61 13.44 -7.61
CA THR A 161 1.22 13.85 -7.32
C THR A 161 0.77 13.39 -5.95
N LEU A 162 1.11 12.15 -5.55
CA LEU A 162 0.81 11.64 -4.21
C LEU A 162 1.61 12.40 -3.14
N ARG A 163 2.91 12.64 -3.38
CA ARG A 163 3.76 13.46 -2.50
C ARG A 163 3.14 14.83 -2.24
N SER A 164 2.66 15.52 -3.28
CA SER A 164 2.03 16.84 -3.14
C SER A 164 0.64 16.79 -2.49
N ALA A 165 -0.07 15.67 -2.62
CA ALA A 165 -1.41 15.48 -2.06
C ALA A 165 -1.40 15.15 -0.55
N ALA A 166 -0.34 14.54 -0.04
CA ALA A 166 -0.21 14.17 1.38
C ALA A 166 0.19 15.36 2.28
N ASN A 167 -0.02 15.23 3.59
CA ASN A 167 0.48 16.19 4.58
C ASN A 167 1.96 15.99 4.92
N ALA A 168 2.45 14.75 4.85
CA ALA A 168 3.85 14.41 5.09
C ALA A 168 4.25 13.11 4.38
N VAL A 169 5.56 12.95 4.19
CA VAL A 169 6.17 11.74 3.64
C VAL A 169 7.03 11.10 4.72
N ILE A 170 6.87 9.80 4.92
CA ILE A 170 7.73 8.95 5.75
C ILE A 170 8.65 8.17 4.81
N ASP A 171 9.95 8.45 4.86
CA ASP A 171 10.92 7.69 4.08
C ASP A 171 11.20 6.32 4.70
N LEU A 172 10.91 5.25 3.96
CA LEU A 172 11.14 3.87 4.39
C LEU A 172 12.57 3.39 4.13
N ALA A 173 13.39 4.11 3.37
CA ALA A 173 14.73 3.68 3.03
C ALA A 173 15.63 3.44 4.27
N PRO A 174 15.62 4.28 5.32
CA PRO A 174 16.36 4.01 6.55
C PRO A 174 15.92 2.72 7.24
N LEU A 175 14.62 2.47 7.30
CA LEU A 175 14.07 1.25 7.89
C LEU A 175 14.53 0.02 7.12
N PHE A 176 14.42 0.04 5.79
CA PHE A 176 14.80 -1.11 4.96
C PHE A 176 16.27 -1.51 5.14
N ARG A 177 17.17 -0.55 5.40
CA ARG A 177 18.59 -0.86 5.69
C ARG A 177 18.79 -1.68 6.97
N THR A 178 17.84 -1.66 7.89
CA THR A 178 17.87 -2.45 9.15
C THR A 178 17.34 -3.87 8.99
N PHE A 179 16.76 -4.20 7.83
CA PHE A 179 16.24 -5.53 7.56
C PHE A 179 17.36 -6.49 7.16
N GLU A 180 17.09 -7.79 7.28
CA GLU A 180 18.02 -8.82 6.85
C GLU A 180 18.19 -8.80 5.32
N LEU A 181 19.35 -9.23 4.86
CA LEU A 181 19.60 -9.42 3.43
C LEU A 181 18.68 -10.51 2.90
N MET A 182 18.16 -10.30 1.68
CA MET A 182 17.33 -11.29 1.03
C MET A 182 18.16 -12.53 0.70
N LYS A 183 17.65 -13.73 1.00
CA LYS A 183 18.31 -14.97 0.61
C LYS A 183 18.24 -15.13 -0.91
N ALA A 184 19.29 -15.69 -1.52
CA ALA A 184 19.40 -15.85 -2.98
C ALA A 184 18.21 -16.56 -3.63
N GLN A 185 17.52 -17.44 -2.89
CA GLN A 185 16.32 -18.15 -3.35
C GLN A 185 15.08 -17.27 -3.51
N ASP A 186 14.98 -16.15 -2.78
CA ASP A 186 13.85 -15.23 -2.88
C ASP A 186 14.08 -14.12 -3.93
N ALA A 187 15.34 -13.92 -4.36
CA ALA A 187 15.74 -12.90 -5.33
C ALA A 187 15.38 -13.25 -6.79
N SER A 188 15.16 -14.54 -7.11
CA SER A 188 14.81 -15.02 -8.45
C SER A 188 13.32 -14.90 -8.78
N ARG A 189 12.48 -14.48 -7.81
CA ARG A 189 11.04 -14.30 -8.03
C ARG A 189 10.78 -12.94 -8.68
N PRO A 190 10.12 -12.88 -9.85
CA PRO A 190 9.75 -11.61 -10.42
C PRO A 190 8.84 -10.87 -9.44
N ALA A 191 9.22 -9.65 -9.06
CA ALA A 191 8.30 -8.76 -8.36
C ALA A 191 7.06 -8.61 -9.24
N GLN A 192 5.87 -8.86 -8.67
CA GLN A 192 4.63 -8.43 -9.31
C GLN A 192 4.79 -6.95 -9.60
N ARG A 193 4.81 -6.60 -10.89
CA ARG A 193 5.03 -5.22 -11.31
C ARG A 193 3.93 -4.39 -10.63
N PRO A 194 4.28 -3.29 -9.92
CA PRO A 194 3.27 -2.40 -9.40
C PRO A 194 2.35 -2.00 -10.55
N HIS A 195 1.05 -1.91 -10.26
CA HIS A 195 0.02 -1.53 -11.22
C HIS A 195 0.26 -0.12 -11.70
N ARG A 196 1.17 0.06 -12.64
CA ARG A 196 1.21 1.27 -13.44
C ARG A 196 0.00 1.17 -14.37
N GLY A 197 -1.11 1.80 -13.98
CA GLY A 197 -2.28 1.95 -14.84
C GLY A 197 -1.81 2.39 -16.22
N LYS A 198 -1.81 1.46 -17.20
CA LYS A 198 -1.58 1.84 -18.59
C LYS A 198 -2.77 2.71 -18.94
N ARG A 199 -2.54 4.02 -19.09
CA ARG A 199 -3.54 4.93 -19.69
C ARG A 199 -4.09 4.25 -20.94
N PRO A 200 -5.40 4.05 -21.07
CA PRO A 200 -5.95 3.56 -22.32
C PRO A 200 -5.57 4.56 -23.39
N ARG A 201 -4.84 4.10 -24.42
CA ARG A 201 -4.65 4.88 -25.64
C ARG A 201 -6.03 4.96 -26.29
N PHE A 202 -6.75 6.05 -26.04
CA PHE A 202 -7.91 6.39 -26.87
C PHE A 202 -7.41 6.49 -28.31
N ARG A 203 -7.84 5.55 -29.15
CA ARG A 203 -7.61 5.61 -30.59
C ARG A 203 -8.42 6.81 -31.07
N ALA A 204 -7.74 7.86 -31.50
CA ALA A 204 -8.38 9.01 -32.11
C ALA A 204 -9.22 8.50 -33.29
N VAL A 205 -10.54 8.68 -33.21
CA VAL A 205 -11.44 8.48 -34.35
C VAL A 205 -11.11 9.63 -35.30
N GLN A 206 -10.58 9.31 -36.48
CA GLN A 206 -10.40 10.31 -37.54
C GLN A 206 -11.77 10.86 -37.93
N PRO A 207 -11.93 12.18 -38.10
CA PRO A 207 -13.14 12.74 -38.66
C PRO A 207 -13.31 12.20 -40.08
N ARG A 208 -14.53 11.75 -40.40
CA ARG A 208 -14.90 11.41 -41.78
C ARG A 208 -14.90 12.72 -42.56
N ASP A 209 -14.04 12.81 -43.57
CA ASP A 209 -14.09 13.88 -44.55
C ASP A 209 -15.49 13.87 -45.19
N GLY A 210 -16.25 14.91 -44.91
CA GLY A 210 -17.45 15.24 -45.65
C GLY A 210 -17.01 15.76 -47.01
N GLY A 211 -17.14 14.91 -48.02
CA GLY A 211 -17.11 15.35 -49.41
C GLY A 211 -18.40 16.11 -49.69
N ASP A 212 -18.29 17.43 -49.77
CA ASP A 212 -19.15 18.25 -50.61
C ASP A 212 -18.78 17.93 -52.07
N ASP A 213 -19.72 17.35 -52.82
CA ASP A 213 -19.73 17.42 -54.27
C ASP A 213 -21.17 17.72 -54.73
N ALA A 214 -21.30 18.92 -55.29
CA ALA A 214 -22.22 19.44 -56.31
C ALA A 214 -23.67 18.91 -56.39
#